data_AF-A0A7J6D9X3-F1
#
_entry.id   AF-A0A7J6D9X3-F1
#
_cell.length_a   1.000
_cell.length_b   1.000
_cell.length_c   1.000
_cell.angle_alpha   90.00
_cell.angle_beta   90.00
_cell.angle_gamma   90.00
#
_symmetry.space_group_name_H-M   'P 1'
#
loop_
_entity.id
_entity.type
_entity.pdbx_description
1 polymer ?
#
loop_
_entity_poly.entity_id
_entity_poly.type
_entity_poly.pdbx_seq_one_letter_code
_entity_poly.pdbx_strand_id
1 'polypeptide(L)' 'MKALVCALVLMLVCSTTVHSLQCFTCVGDDCKVRTECPPSANFCRTEATAHSLSRTCEESCTPAENIHCCNHDLCG' A
#
# COMPACT_ATOMS: atom_id res chain seq x y z
N MET A 1 38.78 -4.65 -15.50
CA MET A 1 37.50 -5.37 -15.80
C MET A 1 36.72 -5.72 -14.53
N LYS A 2 37.34 -6.23 -13.45
CA LYS A 2 36.64 -6.67 -12.22
C LYS A 2 36.01 -5.53 -11.38
N ALA A 3 36.62 -4.34 -11.37
CA ALA A 3 36.09 -3.19 -10.61
C ALA A 3 34.77 -2.62 -11.16
N LEU A 4 34.59 -2.67 -12.50
CA LEU A 4 33.37 -2.17 -13.16
C LEU A 4 32.16 -3.04 -12.81
N VAL A 5 32.36 -4.37 -12.73
CA VAL A 5 31.28 -5.31 -12.38
C VAL A 5 30.80 -5.08 -10.94
N CYS A 6 31.71 -4.83 -9.99
CA CYS A 6 31.32 -4.52 -8.61
C CYS A 6 30.51 -3.22 -8.51
N ALA A 7 30.90 -2.17 -9.25
CA ALA A 7 30.17 -0.91 -9.24
C ALA A 7 28.74 -1.06 -9.79
N LEU A 8 28.54 -1.88 -10.84
CA LEU A 8 27.21 -2.17 -11.37
C LEU A 8 26.33 -2.95 -10.39
N VAL A 9 26.88 -3.93 -9.68
CA VAL A 9 26.12 -4.73 -8.70
C VAL A 9 25.66 -3.88 -7.51
N LEU A 10 26.50 -2.97 -7.01
CA LEU A 10 26.15 -2.07 -5.90
C LEU A 10 25.01 -1.10 -6.25
N MET A 11 24.94 -0.61 -7.50
CA MET A 11 23.88 0.28 -7.95
C MET A 11 22.53 -0.44 -8.10
N LEU A 12 22.53 -1.71 -8.51
CA LEU A 12 21.32 -2.53 -8.64
C LEU A 12 20.64 -2.82 -7.29
N VAL A 13 21.42 -3.01 -6.22
CA VAL A 13 20.89 -3.34 -4.88
C VAL A 13 20.25 -2.12 -4.18
N CYS A 14 20.71 -0.90 -4.49
CA CYS A 14 20.12 0.33 -3.93
C CYS A 14 18.94 0.89 -4.73
N SER A 15 18.62 0.34 -5.91
CA SER A 15 17.57 0.86 -6.80
C SER A 15 16.17 0.32 -6.48
N THR A 16 16.03 -0.62 -5.55
CA THR A 16 14.73 -1.09 -5.08
C THR A 16 14.16 -0.07 -4.10
N THR A 17 13.76 1.08 -4.62
CA THR A 17 12.81 1.96 -3.94
C THR A 17 11.47 1.23 -3.94
N VAL A 18 11.21 0.48 -2.87
CA VAL A 18 9.87 -0.08 -2.64
C VAL A 18 9.00 1.11 -2.31
N HIS A 19 8.34 1.68 -3.32
CA HIS A 19 7.40 2.75 -3.10
C HIS A 19 6.29 2.19 -2.22
N SER A 20 6.32 2.51 -0.92
CA SER A 20 5.32 2.04 0.02
C SER A 20 4.01 2.78 -0.27
N LEU A 21 2.98 2.04 -0.63
CA LEU A 21 1.63 2.58 -0.81
C LEU A 21 1.18 3.28 0.48
N GLN A 22 0.62 4.47 0.36
CA GLN A 22 -0.06 5.13 1.48
C GLN A 22 -1.57 4.96 1.32
N CYS A 23 -2.27 4.56 2.38
CA CYS A 23 -3.72 4.42 2.39
C CYS A 23 -4.34 5.25 3.52
N PHE A 24 -5.64 5.52 3.40
CA PHE A 24 -6.44 5.88 4.57
C PHE A 24 -6.76 4.61 5.37
N THR A 25 -6.57 4.64 6.69
CA THR A 25 -6.98 3.57 7.61
C THR A 25 -7.83 4.12 8.75
N CYS A 26 -8.45 3.22 9.52
CA CYS A 26 -9.26 3.58 10.67
C CYS A 26 -8.48 3.43 11.98
N VAL A 27 -8.48 4.49 12.81
CA VAL A 27 -8.03 4.46 14.21
C VAL A 27 -9.17 4.95 15.09
N GLY A 28 -9.85 4.02 15.77
CA GLY A 28 -11.13 4.31 16.42
C GLY A 28 -12.19 4.68 15.39
N ASP A 29 -12.85 5.82 15.58
CA ASP A 29 -13.89 6.32 14.68
C ASP A 29 -13.35 7.17 13.50
N ASP A 30 -12.05 7.50 13.49
CA ASP A 30 -11.44 8.26 12.39
C ASP A 30 -10.89 7.31 11.32
N CYS A 31 -11.55 7.29 10.15
CA CYS A 31 -11.17 6.51 8.98
C CYS A 31 -10.43 7.31 7.90
N LYS A 32 -9.81 8.44 8.27
CA LYS A 32 -9.00 9.26 7.35
C LYS A 32 -7.56 9.38 7.84
N VAL A 33 -7.11 8.47 8.71
CA VAL A 33 -5.73 8.41 9.16
C VAL A 33 -4.85 7.99 7.99
N ARG A 34 -3.84 8.80 7.69
CA ARG A 34 -2.84 8.48 6.66
C ARG A 34 -1.89 7.42 7.21
N THR A 35 -1.72 6.33 6.49
CA THR A 35 -0.91 5.20 6.95
C THR A 35 0.00 4.73 5.83
N GLU A 36 1.29 4.59 6.14
CA GLU A 36 2.24 3.88 5.28
C GLU A 36 1.94 2.39 5.39
N CYS A 37 1.61 1.76 4.26
CA CYS A 37 1.30 0.35 4.23
C CYS A 37 2.57 -0.51 4.28
N PRO A 38 2.44 -1.77 4.74
CA PRO A 38 3.53 -2.74 4.65
C PRO A 38 4.04 -2.88 3.21
N PRO A 39 5.32 -3.20 2.99
CA PRO A 39 5.90 -3.34 1.64
C PRO A 39 5.22 -4.39 0.75
N SER A 40 4.52 -5.35 1.34
CA SER A 40 3.76 -6.38 0.63
C SER A 40 2.35 -5.94 0.23
N ALA A 41 1.84 -4.85 0.80
CA ALA A 41 0.52 -4.34 0.50
C ALA A 41 0.52 -3.58 -0.84
N ASN A 42 -0.42 -3.95 -1.71
CA ASN A 42 -0.53 -3.39 -3.05
C ASN A 42 -1.85 -2.61 -3.25
N PHE A 43 -2.78 -2.71 -2.29
CA PHE A 43 -4.12 -2.14 -2.40
C PHE A 43 -4.59 -1.48 -1.11
N CYS A 44 -5.30 -0.37 -1.23
CA CYS A 44 -6.18 0.16 -0.20
C CYS A 44 -7.57 -0.49 -0.37
N ARG A 45 -8.05 -1.13 0.69
CA ARG A 45 -9.39 -1.74 0.76
C ARG A 45 -10.28 -0.84 1.61
N THR A 46 -11.42 -0.44 1.06
CA THR A 46 -12.48 0.25 1.79
C THR A 46 -13.70 -0.65 1.84
N GLU A 47 -14.19 -0.94 3.05
CA GLU A 47 -15.42 -1.69 3.28
C GLU A 47 -16.42 -0.83 4.02
N ALA A 48 -17.60 -0.62 3.43
CA ALA A 48 -18.65 0.23 3.98
C ALA A 48 -19.95 -0.55 4.12
N THR A 49 -20.51 -0.58 5.32
CA THR A 49 -21.84 -1.13 5.60
C THR A 49 -22.77 -0.02 6.10
N ALA A 50 -24.03 -0.35 6.37
CA ALA A 50 -24.98 0.60 6.97
C ALA A 50 -24.55 1.10 8.37
N HIS A 51 -23.61 0.42 9.04
CA HIS A 51 -23.23 0.69 10.43
C HIS A 51 -21.73 0.90 10.64
N SER A 52 -20.89 0.60 9.66
CA SER A 52 -19.43 0.61 9.82
C SER A 52 -18.71 1.04 8.55
N LEU A 53 -17.60 1.73 8.75
CA LEU A 53 -16.60 2.00 7.71
C LEU A 53 -15.28 1.39 8.18
N SER A 54 -14.65 0.58 7.34
CA SER A 54 -13.32 0.02 7.58
C SER A 54 -12.43 0.35 6.40
N ARG A 55 -11.17 0.70 6.67
CA ARG A 55 -10.16 0.93 5.65
C ARG A 55 -8.84 0.27 6.06
N THR A 56 -8.30 -0.55 5.18
CA THR A 56 -7.10 -1.37 5.45
C THR A 56 -6.14 -1.38 4.26
N CYS A 57 -4.87 -1.65 4.55
CA CYS A 57 -3.86 -1.98 3.56
C CYS A 57 -3.89 -3.49 3.31
N GLU A 58 -3.99 -3.92 2.05
CA GLU A 58 -4.07 -5.34 1.69
C GLU A 58 -3.06 -5.70 0.60
N GLU A 59 -2.52 -6.91 0.67
CA GLU A 59 -1.67 -7.46 -0.39
C GLU A 59 -2.46 -7.76 -1.66
N SER A 60 -3.75 -8.09 -1.50
CA SER A 60 -4.71 -8.38 -2.57
C SER A 60 -6.10 -7.89 -2.17
N CYS A 61 -6.92 -7.46 -3.14
CA CYS A 61 -8.26 -6.97 -2.85
C CYS A 61 -9.23 -7.40 -3.95
N THR A 62 -10.36 -8.00 -3.56
CA THR A 62 -11.44 -8.38 -4.48
C THR A 62 -12.63 -7.46 -4.27
N PRO A 63 -13.01 -6.65 -5.27
CA PRO A 63 -14.19 -5.79 -5.19
C PRO A 63 -15.48 -6.59 -4.98
N ALA A 64 -16.42 -6.03 -4.22
CA ALA A 64 -17.75 -6.57 -3.97
C ALA A 64 -18.75 -5.40 -3.77
N GLU A 65 -20.04 -5.68 -3.55
CA GLU A 65 -21.04 -4.61 -3.38
C GLU A 65 -20.66 -3.54 -2.34
N ASN A 66 -20.04 -3.96 -1.24
CA ASN A 66 -19.65 -3.08 -0.14
C ASN A 66 -18.12 -2.90 -0.01
N ILE A 67 -17.34 -3.40 -0.99
CA ILE A 67 -15.88 -3.39 -0.94
C ILE A 67 -15.34 -2.67 -2.17
N HIS A 68 -14.64 -1.57 -1.95
CA HIS A 68 -13.88 -0.84 -2.97
C HIS A 68 -12.38 -1.07 -2.79
N CYS A 69 -11.69 -1.31 -3.90
CA CYS A 69 -10.26 -1.58 -3.95
C CYS A 69 -9.58 -0.60 -4.89
N CYS A 70 -8.45 -0.03 -4.47
CA CYS A 70 -7.64 0.88 -5.28
C CYS A 70 -6.15 0.71 -4.93
N ASN A 71 -5.25 1.20 -5.78
CA ASN A 71 -3.80 0.89 -5.70
C ASN A 71 -2.91 2.13 -5.89
N HIS A 72 -3.40 3.31 -5.51
CA HIS A 72 -2.64 4.57 -5.56
C HIS A 72 -2.74 5.29 -4.23
N ASP A 73 -1.79 6.20 -3.97
CA ASP A 73 -1.68 6.83 -2.65
C ASP A 73 -2.94 7.57 -2.24
N LEU A 74 -3.33 7.35 -0.98
CA LEU A 74 -4.43 7.98 -0.28
C LEU A 74 -5.77 7.83 -1.01
N CYS A 75 -5.97 6.68 -1.65
CA CYS A 75 -7.23 6.30 -2.28
C CYS A 75 -8.18 5.59 -1.30
N GLY A 76 -9.48 5.58 -1.62
CA GLY A 76 -10.54 5.04 -0.77
C GLY A 76 -11.31 6.10 -0.01
#